data_AF-A0AAN6PL82-F1
#
_entry.id   AF-A0AAN6PL82-F1
#
_cell.length_a   1.000
_cell.length_b   1.000
_cell.length_c   1.000
_cell.angle_alpha   90.00
_cell.angle_beta   90.00
_cell.angle_gamma   90.00
#
_symmetry.space_group_name_H-M   'P 1'
#
loop_
_entity.id
_entity.type
_entity.pdbx_description
1 polymer ?
#
loop_
_entity_poly.entity_id
_entity_poly.type
_entity_poly.pdbx_seq_one_letter_code
_entity_poly.pdbx_strand_id
1 'polypeptide(L)'
;MGSTYVPQGTTTRLTPADEQTSVQSSQENLEQGAFHEWPNEAGFDGLTEHRGPIELKVKGSIPAWAAGSLYRTGPGLCKVEDTKSGTFSISHWFDGLAHTHRFDIVAKDAAAEPTVRVYYSSRRQSDKIAADIKAAGTWRSLTFAQKLDPCVGIFGKLTSVFNKRSALQNVGVTVSVNLPSLRPPTKAAVDAQGHRAASIVIATDAAKMCEVDPETMEPLSFPKQSKFHPDLKGPLSGAHGKLDPETGDYINYNLELAKQPVYRVFRVSAATGKTDILAAIPFKAAYIHSFFLTHNYVVLCVPVAHYELNGLKILWEGNLLDSFKPFDPSETCRWFVVDRRHGKGVVAEFASPARFFFHTVNAFEDDDGDVLCEVVDYPNRYIVDGYYYDVILDRNGKATEFWRDGQLAHQSFPRLTRYRLRKKEFATGTSTLPAPELVMEIPAPHAGDMPVINPRYRCRRHRYGYFVVSRALSTFSDAIAKVDTDTRELLQWEGPRGHTPSEAIFIPRPDAEEEDDGVLLSVVLDGANRTSYLLCLDARTMTELGSAECEFAVAIGLHGRHVPADF
;
A
#
# COMPACT_ATOMS: atom_id res chain seq x y z
N MET A 1 -39.23 -12.27 14.35
CA MET A 1 -38.25 -13.37 14.30
C MET A 1 -37.09 -12.87 13.46
N GLY A 2 -36.06 -12.33 14.11
CA GLY A 2 -34.89 -11.78 13.41
C GLY A 2 -34.09 -12.92 12.80
N SER A 3 -33.84 -12.85 11.50
CA SER A 3 -32.91 -13.77 10.84
C SER A 3 -31.56 -13.61 11.52
N THR A 4 -31.05 -14.68 12.12
CA THR A 4 -29.64 -14.76 12.55
C THR A 4 -28.78 -14.50 11.33
N TYR A 5 -27.87 -13.53 11.42
CA TYR A 5 -26.88 -13.28 10.39
C TYR A 5 -26.06 -14.54 10.16
N VAL A 6 -25.90 -14.91 8.89
CA VAL A 6 -25.08 -16.05 8.48
C VAL A 6 -23.82 -15.47 7.82
N PRO A 7 -22.64 -15.64 8.42
CA PRO A 7 -21.37 -15.33 7.79
C PRO A 7 -21.26 -15.87 6.36
N GLN A 8 -20.71 -15.07 5.46
CA GLN A 8 -20.48 -15.47 4.07
C GLN A 8 -19.16 -16.23 3.93
N GLY A 9 -18.15 -15.87 4.73
CA GLY A 9 -16.85 -16.51 4.73
C GLY A 9 -16.65 -17.54 5.84
N THR A 10 -15.53 -18.26 5.75
CA THR A 10 -15.07 -19.23 6.74
C THR A 10 -13.68 -18.85 7.25
N THR A 11 -13.38 -19.28 8.46
CA THR A 11 -12.07 -19.07 9.08
C THR A 11 -11.41 -20.41 9.37
N THR A 12 -10.20 -20.60 8.85
CA THR A 12 -9.39 -21.80 9.07
C THR A 12 -8.14 -21.44 9.85
N ARG A 13 -7.80 -22.26 10.85
CA ARG A 13 -6.53 -22.16 11.57
C ARG A 13 -5.49 -23.03 10.87
N LEU A 14 -4.33 -22.47 10.56
CA LEU A 14 -3.16 -23.21 10.10
C LEU A 14 -2.00 -22.98 11.07
N THR A 15 -1.12 -23.97 11.15
CA THR A 15 0.06 -23.99 12.00
C THR A 15 1.31 -24.16 11.14
N PRO A 16 2.52 -23.99 11.69
CA PRO A 16 3.75 -24.27 10.95
C PRO A 16 3.84 -25.70 10.39
N ALA A 17 3.10 -26.66 10.97
CA ALA A 17 3.06 -28.03 10.44
C ALA A 17 2.31 -28.14 9.10
N ASP A 18 1.43 -27.18 8.79
CA ASP A 18 0.61 -27.16 7.58
C ASP A 18 1.28 -26.42 6.41
N GLU A 19 2.46 -25.81 6.64
CA GLU A 19 3.16 -24.94 5.68
C GLU A 19 3.46 -25.68 4.37
N GLN A 20 4.02 -26.89 4.45
CA GLN A 20 4.36 -27.69 3.27
C GLN A 20 3.11 -28.06 2.45
N THR A 21 2.03 -28.49 3.11
CA THR A 21 0.77 -28.83 2.44
C THR A 21 0.13 -27.61 1.79
N SER A 22 0.21 -26.45 2.43
CA SER A 22 -0.34 -25.20 1.91
C SER A 22 0.42 -24.71 0.67
N VAL A 23 1.75 -24.83 0.69
CA VAL A 23 2.61 -24.54 -0.49
C VAL A 23 2.28 -25.48 -1.63
N GLN A 24 2.18 -26.79 -1.37
CA GLN A 24 1.84 -27.78 -2.38
C GLN A 24 0.46 -27.50 -3.00
N SER A 25 -0.55 -27.22 -2.18
CA SER A 25 -1.90 -26.89 -2.68
C SER A 25 -1.90 -25.63 -3.53
N SER A 26 -1.13 -24.60 -3.15
CA SER A 26 -1.01 -23.37 -3.95
C SER A 26 -0.32 -23.64 -5.30
N GLN A 27 0.70 -24.50 -5.33
CA GLN A 27 1.35 -24.92 -6.58
C GLN A 27 0.41 -25.70 -7.48
N GLU A 28 -0.35 -26.66 -6.92
CA GLU A 28 -1.37 -27.41 -7.66
C GLU A 28 -2.44 -26.49 -8.26
N ASN A 29 -2.88 -25.46 -7.52
CA ASN A 29 -3.81 -24.45 -8.02
C ASN A 29 -3.24 -23.68 -9.23
N LEU A 30 -1.95 -23.30 -9.19
CA LEU A 30 -1.27 -22.63 -10.31
C LEU A 30 -1.14 -23.54 -11.53
N GLU A 31 -0.72 -24.78 -11.34
CA GLU A 31 -0.56 -25.79 -12.40
C GLU A 31 -1.89 -26.08 -13.10
N GLN A 32 -2.97 -26.17 -12.32
CA GLN A 32 -4.34 -26.35 -12.83
C GLN A 32 -4.94 -25.08 -13.44
N GLY A 33 -4.31 -23.92 -13.25
CA GLY A 33 -4.83 -22.64 -13.73
C GLY A 33 -6.11 -22.22 -13.01
N ALA A 34 -6.24 -22.50 -11.70
CA ALA A 34 -7.45 -22.22 -10.92
C ALA A 34 -7.92 -20.75 -11.01
N PHE A 35 -6.98 -19.84 -11.24
CA PHE A 35 -7.22 -18.41 -11.43
C PHE A 35 -8.03 -18.04 -12.68
N HIS A 36 -8.13 -18.92 -13.68
CA HIS A 36 -8.91 -18.68 -14.91
C HIS A 36 -10.41 -18.46 -14.63
N GLU A 37 -10.93 -19.07 -13.58
CA GLU A 37 -12.34 -18.97 -13.20
C GLU A 37 -12.62 -17.83 -12.21
N TRP A 38 -11.60 -17.07 -11.80
CA TRP A 38 -11.74 -16.05 -10.77
C TRP A 38 -12.12 -14.68 -11.37
N PRO A 39 -13.33 -14.16 -11.10
CA PRO A 39 -13.89 -13.01 -11.84
C PRO A 39 -13.37 -11.65 -11.34
N ASN A 40 -12.12 -11.31 -11.65
CA ASN A 40 -11.48 -10.08 -11.16
C ASN A 40 -11.91 -8.78 -11.90
N GLU A 41 -12.47 -8.87 -13.12
CA GLU A 41 -12.67 -7.74 -14.03
C GLU A 41 -13.39 -6.54 -13.41
N ALA A 42 -14.47 -6.78 -12.66
CA ALA A 42 -15.29 -5.71 -12.08
C ALA A 42 -14.53 -4.87 -11.03
N GLY A 43 -13.44 -5.37 -10.46
CA GLY A 43 -12.57 -4.63 -9.55
C GLY A 43 -11.64 -3.63 -10.23
N PHE A 44 -11.54 -3.65 -11.56
CA PHE A 44 -10.54 -2.88 -12.31
C PHE A 44 -11.09 -2.09 -13.50
N ASP A 45 -12.24 -2.49 -14.05
CA ASP A 45 -12.86 -1.88 -15.22
C ASP A 45 -14.36 -1.58 -15.00
N GLY A 46 -14.88 -0.58 -15.73
CA GLY A 46 -16.29 -0.19 -15.69
C GLY A 46 -16.74 0.45 -14.37
N LEU A 47 -15.80 0.92 -13.55
CA LEU A 47 -16.07 1.50 -12.24
C LEU A 47 -16.63 2.92 -12.34
N THR A 48 -17.66 3.19 -11.54
CA THR A 48 -18.38 4.48 -11.55
C THR A 48 -18.05 5.30 -10.30
N GLU A 49 -18.01 6.62 -10.48
CA GLU A 49 -17.91 7.56 -9.35
C GLU A 49 -19.29 7.75 -8.73
N HIS A 50 -19.36 7.68 -7.40
CA HIS A 50 -20.59 7.91 -6.64
C HIS A 50 -20.36 9.06 -5.65
N ARG A 51 -20.82 10.26 -5.97
CA ARG A 51 -20.59 11.45 -5.12
C ARG A 51 -21.35 11.47 -3.78
N GLY A 52 -22.08 10.40 -3.47
CA GLY A 52 -22.63 10.07 -2.14
C GLY A 52 -23.48 11.17 -1.46
N PRO A 53 -23.86 10.94 -0.19
CA PRO A 53 -23.74 9.66 0.53
C PRO A 53 -24.81 8.65 0.07
N ILE A 54 -24.39 7.43 -0.28
CA ILE A 54 -25.27 6.29 -0.53
C ILE A 54 -25.36 5.47 0.76
N GLU A 55 -26.54 5.33 1.35
CA GLU A 55 -26.72 4.44 2.49
C GLU A 55 -26.62 2.98 2.06
N LEU A 56 -25.73 2.22 2.71
CA LEU A 56 -25.51 0.82 2.43
C LEU A 56 -26.37 -0.07 3.33
N LYS A 57 -26.81 -1.21 2.79
CA LYS A 57 -27.53 -2.21 3.58
C LYS A 57 -26.55 -2.93 4.50
N VAL A 58 -26.68 -2.74 5.81
CA VAL A 58 -25.90 -3.46 6.82
C VAL A 58 -26.53 -4.83 7.10
N LYS A 59 -25.72 -5.88 7.09
CA LYS A 59 -26.06 -7.23 7.55
C LYS A 59 -25.16 -7.59 8.74
N GLY A 60 -25.67 -8.36 9.69
CA GLY A 60 -24.90 -8.69 10.91
C GLY A 60 -24.71 -7.47 11.80
N SER A 61 -23.52 -7.35 12.40
CA SER A 61 -23.20 -6.28 13.35
C SER A 61 -21.81 -5.69 13.06
N ILE A 62 -21.77 -4.38 12.81
CA ILE A 62 -20.54 -3.59 12.87
C ILE A 62 -20.53 -2.90 14.24
N PRO A 63 -19.48 -3.05 15.08
CA PRO A 63 -19.50 -2.47 16.41
C PRO A 63 -19.60 -0.95 16.39
N ALA A 64 -20.44 -0.38 17.26
CA ALA A 64 -20.66 1.07 17.34
C ALA A 64 -19.36 1.86 17.60
N TRP A 65 -18.46 1.33 18.42
CA TRP A 65 -17.17 1.97 18.71
C TRP A 65 -16.22 2.03 17.50
N ALA A 66 -16.51 1.31 16.41
CA ALA A 66 -15.78 1.44 15.14
C ALA A 66 -16.26 2.64 14.29
N ALA A 67 -17.20 3.46 14.80
CA ALA A 67 -17.66 4.67 14.14
C ALA A 67 -16.51 5.58 13.73
N GLY A 68 -16.67 6.20 12.55
CA GLY A 68 -15.64 6.98 11.90
C GLY A 68 -15.71 6.85 10.38
N SER A 69 -14.70 7.39 9.70
CA SER A 69 -14.59 7.33 8.24
C SER A 69 -13.42 6.44 7.83
N LEU A 70 -13.69 5.41 7.04
CA LEU A 70 -12.67 4.64 6.34
C LEU A 70 -12.45 5.23 4.94
N TYR A 71 -11.28 5.82 4.73
CA TYR A 71 -10.81 6.24 3.42
C TYR A 71 -10.01 5.11 2.77
N ARG A 72 -10.28 4.82 1.50
CA ARG A 72 -9.51 3.90 0.66
C ARG A 72 -9.12 4.65 -0.61
N THR A 73 -7.91 4.46 -1.11
CA THR A 73 -7.49 5.04 -2.38
C THR A 73 -6.82 3.99 -3.24
N GLY A 74 -6.86 4.19 -4.56
CA GLY A 74 -6.21 3.27 -5.48
C GLY A 74 -6.53 3.58 -6.94
N PRO A 75 -6.04 2.73 -7.84
CA PRO A 75 -6.45 2.73 -9.24
C PRO A 75 -7.94 2.40 -9.38
N GLY A 76 -8.71 3.27 -10.03
CA GLY A 76 -10.15 3.09 -10.24
C GLY A 76 -10.58 2.94 -11.70
N LEU A 77 -9.70 3.18 -12.68
CA LEU A 77 -9.99 2.91 -14.09
C LEU A 77 -8.72 2.45 -14.82
N CYS A 78 -8.86 1.43 -15.67
CA CYS A 78 -7.79 0.91 -16.50
C CYS A 78 -7.82 1.38 -17.97
N LYS A 79 -8.75 2.27 -18.36
CA LYS A 79 -8.87 2.78 -19.73
C LYS A 79 -9.51 4.17 -19.80
N VAL A 80 -9.27 4.88 -20.90
CA VAL A 80 -9.92 6.14 -21.25
C VAL A 80 -10.56 5.99 -22.63
N GLU A 81 -11.87 6.12 -22.69
CA GLU A 81 -12.67 5.97 -23.91
C GLU A 81 -12.80 7.30 -24.68
N ASP A 82 -13.22 7.19 -25.95
CA ASP A 82 -13.39 8.28 -26.92
C ASP A 82 -12.17 9.20 -27.06
N THR A 83 -10.97 8.64 -27.07
CA THR A 83 -9.78 9.37 -27.49
C THR A 83 -9.78 9.53 -29.02
N LYS A 84 -8.87 10.38 -29.54
CA LYS A 84 -8.70 10.54 -31.00
C LYS A 84 -8.38 9.23 -31.75
N SER A 85 -7.87 8.22 -31.05
CA SER A 85 -7.47 6.93 -31.61
C SER A 85 -8.36 5.76 -31.12
N GLY A 86 -9.55 6.05 -30.55
CA GLY A 86 -10.42 5.04 -29.93
C GLY A 86 -10.20 4.96 -28.42
N THR A 87 -10.05 3.77 -27.87
CA THR A 87 -9.83 3.57 -26.42
C THR A 87 -8.33 3.51 -26.10
N PHE A 88 -7.89 4.34 -25.16
CA PHE A 88 -6.55 4.27 -24.60
C PHE A 88 -6.55 3.32 -23.40
N SER A 89 -5.81 2.20 -23.50
CA SER A 89 -5.67 1.23 -22.41
C SER A 89 -4.46 1.55 -21.55
N ILE A 90 -4.68 1.55 -20.24
CA ILE A 90 -3.62 1.66 -19.24
C ILE A 90 -3.01 0.27 -19.05
N SER A 91 -1.68 0.16 -19.07
CA SER A 91 -1.01 -1.14 -19.08
C SER A 91 -0.90 -1.78 -17.70
N HIS A 92 -0.67 -0.98 -16.66
CA HIS A 92 -0.27 -1.46 -15.35
C HIS A 92 -1.21 -0.96 -14.25
N TRP A 93 -1.48 -1.80 -13.25
CA TRP A 93 -2.41 -1.46 -12.17
C TRP A 93 -2.01 -0.18 -11.44
N PHE A 94 -0.73 -0.01 -11.09
CA PHE A 94 -0.22 1.22 -10.44
C PHE A 94 -0.34 2.51 -11.28
N ASP A 95 -0.66 2.41 -12.58
CA ASP A 95 -0.97 3.57 -13.43
C ASP A 95 -2.46 3.86 -13.57
N GLY A 96 -3.32 2.94 -13.14
CA GLY A 96 -4.76 3.14 -13.25
C GLY A 96 -5.20 4.42 -12.54
N LEU A 97 -6.18 5.10 -13.13
CA LEU A 97 -6.55 6.46 -12.77
C LEU A 97 -7.06 6.51 -11.32
N ALA A 98 -6.42 7.33 -10.47
CA ALA A 98 -6.67 7.35 -9.03
C ALA A 98 -8.13 7.69 -8.69
N HIS A 99 -8.70 6.91 -7.78
CA HIS A 99 -10.06 7.00 -7.25
C HIS A 99 -10.01 6.76 -5.74
N THR A 100 -10.66 7.64 -4.98
CA THR A 100 -10.77 7.56 -3.53
C THR A 100 -12.18 7.21 -3.14
N HIS A 101 -12.33 6.33 -2.15
CA HIS A 101 -13.58 5.84 -1.61
C HIS A 101 -13.64 6.17 -0.12
N ARG A 102 -14.84 6.43 0.38
CA ARG A 102 -15.09 6.73 1.78
C ARG A 102 -16.29 5.91 2.27
N PHE A 103 -16.10 5.21 3.37
CA PHE A 103 -17.16 4.52 4.10
C PHE A 103 -17.35 5.19 5.47
N ASP A 104 -18.50 5.80 5.69
CA ASP A 104 -18.85 6.50 6.92
C ASP A 104 -19.68 5.61 7.82
N ILE A 105 -19.09 5.19 8.94
CA ILE A 105 -19.72 4.36 9.95
C ILE A 105 -20.27 5.28 11.03
N VAL A 106 -21.59 5.32 11.14
CA VAL A 106 -22.32 6.20 12.06
C VAL A 106 -23.04 5.34 13.09
N ALA A 107 -22.63 5.46 14.34
CA ALA A 107 -23.38 4.92 15.47
C ALA A 107 -24.42 5.94 15.93
N LYS A 108 -25.67 5.52 16.13
CA LYS A 108 -26.68 6.32 16.83
C LYS A 108 -26.91 5.75 18.22
N ASP A 109 -26.92 6.61 19.23
CA ASP A 109 -27.32 6.26 20.58
C ASP A 109 -28.82 5.96 20.63
N ALA A 110 -29.17 4.67 20.53
CA ALA A 110 -30.41 4.16 21.08
C ALA A 110 -30.05 3.49 22.41
N ALA A 111 -30.74 3.86 23.49
CA ALA A 111 -30.43 3.55 24.89
C ALA A 111 -30.54 2.06 25.30
N ALA A 112 -30.21 1.12 24.41
CA ALA A 112 -30.05 -0.30 24.73
C ALA A 112 -29.24 -1.08 23.65
N GLU A 113 -29.33 -0.70 22.37
CA GLU A 113 -28.61 -1.34 21.26
C GLU A 113 -28.25 -0.28 20.20
N PRO A 114 -26.98 0.13 20.07
CA PRO A 114 -26.61 1.14 19.08
C PRO A 114 -26.77 0.57 17.67
N THR A 115 -27.67 1.16 16.87
CA THR A 115 -27.79 0.81 15.45
C THR A 115 -26.69 1.53 14.66
N VAL A 116 -25.86 0.76 13.94
CA VAL A 116 -24.85 1.30 13.03
C VAL A 116 -25.42 1.44 11.63
N ARG A 117 -25.22 2.61 11.03
CA ARG A 117 -25.49 2.88 9.61
C ARG A 117 -24.17 3.13 8.90
N VAL A 118 -24.08 2.69 7.65
CA VAL A 118 -22.89 2.89 6.83
C VAL A 118 -23.27 3.64 5.56
N TYR A 119 -22.52 4.67 5.21
CA TYR A 119 -22.68 5.41 3.96
C TYR A 119 -21.43 5.32 3.10
N TYR A 120 -21.63 5.32 1.78
CA TYR A 120 -20.56 5.29 0.81
C TYR A 120 -20.54 6.55 -0.06
N SER A 121 -19.33 7.05 -0.30
CA SER A 121 -19.03 8.09 -1.28
C SER A 121 -17.72 7.76 -1.99
N SER A 122 -17.51 8.30 -3.19
CA SER A 122 -16.23 8.20 -3.90
C SER A 122 -15.97 9.39 -4.80
N ARG A 123 -14.68 9.65 -5.06
CA ARG A 123 -14.20 10.76 -5.90
C ARG A 123 -12.96 10.38 -6.71
N ARG A 124 -12.96 10.68 -8.01
CA ARG A 124 -11.81 10.56 -8.89
C ARG A 124 -10.81 11.66 -8.61
N GLN A 125 -9.55 11.28 -8.42
CA GLN A 125 -8.44 12.19 -8.16
C GLN A 125 -7.68 12.58 -9.44
N SER A 126 -8.06 11.96 -10.56
CA SER A 126 -7.27 11.88 -11.78
C SER A 126 -8.01 12.39 -13.03
N ASP A 127 -9.16 13.05 -12.87
CA ASP A 127 -9.98 13.58 -13.98
C ASP A 127 -9.18 14.47 -14.94
N LYS A 128 -8.25 15.29 -14.41
CA LYS A 128 -7.36 16.12 -15.24
C LYS A 128 -6.43 15.28 -16.13
N ILE A 129 -5.98 14.13 -15.64
CA ILE A 129 -5.13 13.20 -16.40
C ILE A 129 -5.97 12.46 -17.45
N ALA A 130 -7.15 11.98 -17.06
CA ALA A 130 -8.09 11.35 -17.99
C ALA A 130 -8.44 12.29 -19.15
N ALA A 131 -8.73 13.57 -18.85
CA ALA A 131 -9.00 14.59 -19.85
C ALA A 131 -7.78 14.86 -20.76
N ASP A 132 -6.57 14.90 -20.19
CA ASP A 132 -5.33 15.06 -20.96
C ASP A 132 -5.09 13.90 -21.92
N ILE A 133 -5.26 12.66 -21.45
CA ILE A 133 -5.16 11.44 -22.26
C ILE A 133 -6.21 11.46 -23.37
N LYS A 134 -7.46 11.80 -23.05
CA LYS A 134 -8.54 11.89 -24.04
C LYS A 134 -8.23 12.90 -25.15
N ALA A 135 -7.72 14.07 -24.77
CA ALA A 135 -7.37 15.13 -25.72
C ALA A 135 -6.12 14.82 -26.57
N ALA A 136 -5.11 14.17 -25.96
CA ALA A 136 -3.83 13.85 -26.59
C ALA A 136 -3.83 12.51 -27.35
N GLY A 137 -4.72 11.57 -26.99
CA GLY A 137 -4.69 10.18 -27.44
C GLY A 137 -3.57 9.34 -26.81
N THR A 138 -2.84 9.89 -25.84
CA THR A 138 -1.68 9.23 -25.22
C THR A 138 -1.40 9.81 -23.83
N TRP A 139 -0.65 9.07 -23.00
CA TRP A 139 -0.22 9.51 -21.68
C TRP A 139 1.10 10.31 -21.75
N ARG A 140 1.09 11.58 -21.31
CA ARG A 140 2.21 12.53 -21.50
C ARG A 140 2.99 12.92 -20.23
N SER A 141 2.63 12.36 -19.08
CA SER A 141 3.38 12.51 -17.82
C SER A 141 4.16 11.24 -17.48
N LEU A 142 5.05 11.31 -16.49
CA LEU A 142 5.73 10.11 -15.99
C LEU A 142 4.72 9.14 -15.37
N THR A 143 4.88 7.86 -15.68
CA THR A 143 4.05 6.76 -15.18
C THR A 143 4.90 5.79 -14.37
N PHE A 144 4.26 4.85 -13.68
CA PHE A 144 4.94 3.73 -13.06
C PHE A 144 5.43 2.74 -14.13
N ALA A 145 4.56 2.27 -15.03
CA ALA A 145 4.88 1.20 -15.99
C ALA A 145 4.03 1.20 -17.28
N GLN A 146 3.44 2.33 -17.68
CA GLN A 146 2.68 2.42 -18.92
C GLN A 146 3.57 2.06 -20.11
N LYS A 147 3.14 1.07 -20.91
CA LYS A 147 3.86 0.70 -22.13
C LYS A 147 3.67 1.79 -23.18
N LEU A 148 4.77 2.15 -23.83
CA LEU A 148 4.74 3.01 -25.00
C LEU A 148 4.04 2.28 -26.15
N ASP A 149 3.26 3.03 -26.94
CA ASP A 149 2.62 2.49 -28.13
C ASP A 149 3.70 1.96 -29.12
N PRO A 150 3.63 0.68 -29.53
CA PRO A 150 4.62 0.07 -30.42
C PRO A 150 4.74 0.76 -31.79
N CYS A 151 3.74 1.54 -32.22
CA CYS A 151 3.82 2.35 -33.44
C CYS A 151 4.74 3.58 -33.31
N VAL A 152 5.19 3.91 -32.09
CA VAL A 152 6.18 4.97 -31.83
C VAL A 152 7.58 4.39 -32.04
N GLY A 153 8.11 4.51 -33.26
CA GLY A 153 9.49 4.13 -33.58
C GLY A 153 10.54 4.94 -32.79
N ILE A 154 11.82 4.58 -32.92
CA ILE A 154 12.95 5.20 -32.19
C ILE A 154 13.00 6.74 -32.33
N PHE A 155 12.71 7.26 -33.53
CA PHE A 155 12.61 8.70 -33.77
C PHE A 155 11.40 9.36 -33.06
N GLY A 156 10.29 8.62 -32.91
CA GLY A 156 9.14 9.05 -32.12
C GLY A 156 9.44 9.08 -30.62
N LYS A 157 10.27 8.15 -30.10
CA LYS A 157 10.77 8.19 -28.71
C LYS A 157 11.64 9.42 -28.44
N LEU A 158 12.54 9.77 -29.35
CA LEU A 158 13.32 11.01 -29.23
C LEU A 158 12.38 12.23 -29.18
N THR A 159 11.43 12.32 -30.11
CA THR A 159 10.48 13.44 -30.19
C THR A 159 9.55 13.52 -28.96
N SER A 160 9.17 12.39 -28.34
CA SER A 160 8.36 12.36 -27.11
C SER A 160 9.14 12.81 -25.86
N VAL A 161 10.46 12.59 -25.83
CA VAL A 161 11.35 13.15 -24.81
C VAL A 161 11.45 14.68 -24.96
N PHE A 162 11.40 15.22 -26.18
CA PHE A 162 11.49 16.66 -26.47
C PHE A 162 10.15 17.41 -26.42
N ASN A 163 9.01 16.73 -26.48
CA ASN A 163 7.70 17.34 -26.27
C ASN A 163 7.51 17.75 -24.80
N LYS A 164 6.80 18.87 -24.55
CA LYS A 164 6.47 19.33 -23.19
C LYS A 164 5.67 18.25 -22.45
N ARG A 165 6.34 17.52 -21.54
CA ARG A 165 5.69 16.60 -20.61
C ARG A 165 4.70 17.34 -19.73
N SER A 166 3.56 16.70 -19.47
CA SER A 166 2.59 17.24 -18.53
C SER A 166 3.13 17.17 -17.11
N ALA A 167 2.89 18.21 -16.30
CA ALA A 167 3.22 18.24 -14.88
C ALA A 167 2.13 17.58 -13.98
N LEU A 168 1.09 17.02 -14.61
CA LEU A 168 0.09 16.21 -13.93
C LEU A 168 0.74 14.95 -13.37
N GLN A 169 0.25 14.48 -12.22
CA GLN A 169 0.70 13.24 -11.60
C GLN A 169 -0.53 12.53 -11.03
N ASN A 170 -0.59 11.23 -11.27
CA ASN A 170 -1.63 10.36 -10.74
C ASN A 170 -1.27 10.00 -9.30
N VAL A 171 -1.99 10.56 -8.33
CA VAL A 171 -1.69 10.38 -6.90
C VAL A 171 -2.84 9.59 -6.28
N GLY A 172 -2.56 8.38 -5.81
CA GLY A 172 -3.62 7.45 -5.43
C GLY A 172 -3.15 6.19 -4.70
N VAL A 173 -2.01 6.21 -3.99
CA VAL A 173 -1.43 5.01 -3.36
C VAL A 173 -1.81 4.92 -1.89
N THR A 174 -1.39 5.91 -1.09
CA THR A 174 -1.64 5.93 0.37
C THR A 174 -2.54 7.07 0.80
N VAL A 175 -3.24 6.86 1.92
CA VAL A 175 -4.00 7.92 2.62
C VAL A 175 -3.33 8.20 3.96
N SER A 176 -3.00 9.45 4.21
CA SER A 176 -2.52 9.94 5.49
C SER A 176 -3.44 11.04 6.01
N VAL A 177 -3.49 11.19 7.33
CA VAL A 177 -4.33 12.18 8.00
C VAL A 177 -3.48 13.12 8.83
N ASN A 178 -3.91 14.38 8.95
CA ASN A 178 -3.31 15.36 9.87
C ASN A 178 -1.80 15.58 9.64
N LEU A 179 -1.37 15.63 8.37
CA LEU A 179 0.04 15.90 8.06
C LEU A 179 0.47 17.29 8.54
N PRO A 180 1.58 17.40 9.31
CA PRO A 180 2.15 18.68 9.71
C PRO A 180 2.47 19.62 8.54
N SER A 181 2.43 20.93 8.81
CA SER A 181 2.84 22.02 7.88
C SER A 181 2.04 22.17 6.59
N LEU A 182 1.00 21.35 6.40
CA LEU A 182 -0.01 21.54 5.37
C LEU A 182 -1.21 22.29 5.97
N ARG A 183 -2.44 22.01 5.52
CA ARG A 183 -3.63 22.68 6.05
C ARG A 183 -3.76 22.45 7.57
N PRO A 184 -3.80 23.52 8.40
CA PRO A 184 -3.96 23.36 9.84
C PRO A 184 -5.36 22.81 10.17
N PRO A 185 -5.51 22.07 11.28
CA PRO A 185 -6.82 21.69 11.80
C PRO A 185 -7.69 22.94 11.98
N THR A 186 -8.82 23.00 11.27
CA THR A 186 -9.81 24.05 11.54
C THR A 186 -10.78 23.55 12.61
N LYS A 187 -11.34 24.47 13.42
CA LYS A 187 -12.43 24.15 14.37
C LYS A 187 -13.67 23.53 13.69
N ALA A 188 -13.76 23.58 12.36
CA ALA A 188 -14.81 23.02 11.52
C ALA A 188 -14.47 21.62 10.95
N ALA A 189 -13.44 20.94 11.46
CA ALA A 189 -13.10 19.57 11.09
C ALA A 189 -14.06 18.54 11.72
N VAL A 190 -15.36 18.78 11.60
CA VAL A 190 -16.45 17.87 11.96
C VAL A 190 -17.39 17.89 10.78
N ASP A 191 -17.54 16.77 10.09
CA ASP A 191 -18.53 16.71 9.01
C ASP A 191 -19.96 16.59 9.55
N ALA A 192 -20.93 16.56 8.65
CA ALA A 192 -22.34 16.42 8.98
C ALA A 192 -22.69 15.13 9.74
N GLN A 193 -21.79 14.14 9.79
CA GLN A 193 -21.95 12.87 10.49
C GLN A 193 -21.19 12.83 11.82
N GLY A 194 -20.48 13.90 12.20
CA GLY A 194 -19.73 13.98 13.45
C GLY A 194 -18.29 13.46 13.36
N HIS A 195 -17.81 13.06 12.18
CA HIS A 195 -16.45 12.52 12.02
C HIS A 195 -15.43 13.64 11.88
N ARG A 196 -14.22 13.41 12.42
CA ARG A 196 -13.17 14.44 12.47
C ARG A 196 -11.90 14.04 11.75
N ALA A 197 -11.72 14.54 10.53
CA ALA A 197 -10.40 14.62 9.91
C ALA A 197 -10.06 16.08 9.60
N ALA A 198 -8.96 16.57 10.16
CA ALA A 198 -8.52 17.95 9.93
C ALA A 198 -7.88 18.13 8.55
N SER A 199 -7.18 17.11 8.06
CA SER A 199 -6.67 17.05 6.70
C SER A 199 -6.53 15.60 6.24
N ILE A 200 -6.85 15.37 4.96
CA ILE A 200 -6.57 14.10 4.26
C ILE A 200 -5.56 14.39 3.16
N VAL A 201 -4.49 13.61 3.12
CA VAL A 201 -3.43 13.70 2.11
C VAL A 201 -3.24 12.34 1.46
N ILE A 202 -3.34 12.32 0.14
CA ILE A 202 -3.06 11.17 -0.68
C ILE A 202 -1.64 11.28 -1.22
N ALA A 203 -0.87 10.20 -1.18
CA ALA A 203 0.49 10.16 -1.70
C ALA A 203 0.68 9.03 -2.74
N THR A 204 1.84 9.06 -3.40
CA THR A 204 2.37 8.07 -4.34
C THR A 204 3.90 8.06 -4.18
N ASP A 205 4.64 7.23 -4.91
CA ASP A 205 6.11 7.15 -4.82
C ASP A 205 6.84 8.34 -5.48
N ALA A 206 6.19 9.50 -5.50
CA ALA A 206 6.69 10.76 -5.97
C ALA A 206 6.67 11.81 -4.86
N ALA A 207 7.53 12.82 -4.97
CA ALA A 207 7.60 13.90 -4.00
C ALA A 207 6.37 14.84 -4.00
N LYS A 208 5.39 14.63 -4.88
CA LYS A 208 4.13 15.38 -4.96
C LYS A 208 3.02 14.57 -4.31
N MET A 209 2.23 15.24 -3.48
CA MET A 209 1.06 14.69 -2.81
C MET A 209 -0.21 15.37 -3.33
N CYS A 210 -1.37 14.91 -2.87
CA CYS A 210 -2.67 15.52 -3.13
C CYS A 210 -3.38 15.77 -1.79
N GLU A 211 -3.60 17.03 -1.43
CA GLU A 211 -4.52 17.38 -0.33
C GLU A 211 -5.94 17.26 -0.86
N VAL A 212 -6.79 16.52 -0.16
CA VAL A 212 -8.21 16.37 -0.51
C VAL A 212 -9.09 16.87 0.62
N ASP A 213 -10.27 17.35 0.25
CA ASP A 213 -11.30 17.72 1.20
C ASP A 213 -11.77 16.47 1.97
N PRO A 214 -11.75 16.45 3.31
CA PRO A 214 -12.16 15.27 4.06
C PRO A 214 -13.61 14.86 3.80
N GLU A 215 -14.50 15.84 3.62
CA GLU A 215 -15.92 15.54 3.46
C GLU A 215 -16.22 15.01 2.06
N THR A 216 -15.83 15.79 1.05
CA THR A 216 -16.20 15.57 -0.36
C THR A 216 -15.16 14.79 -1.17
N MET A 217 -13.97 14.57 -0.61
CA MET A 217 -12.78 14.03 -1.27
C MET A 217 -12.33 14.83 -2.51
N GLU A 218 -12.78 16.07 -2.67
CA GLU A 218 -12.35 16.93 -3.78
C GLU A 218 -10.85 17.26 -3.66
N PRO A 219 -10.06 17.09 -4.74
CA PRO A 219 -8.67 17.50 -4.73
C PRO A 219 -8.56 19.03 -4.55
N LEU A 220 -7.92 19.45 -3.46
CA LEU A 220 -7.74 20.85 -3.07
C LEU A 220 -6.44 21.42 -3.59
N SER A 221 -5.34 20.69 -3.40
CA SER A 221 -3.99 21.18 -3.70
C SER A 221 -3.03 20.01 -3.95
N PHE A 222 -1.92 20.27 -4.64
CA PHE A 222 -0.91 19.24 -4.91
C PHE A 222 0.49 19.67 -4.47
N PRO A 223 0.77 19.69 -3.15
CA PRO A 223 2.04 20.17 -2.64
C PRO A 223 3.17 19.22 -3.01
N LYS A 224 4.37 19.78 -3.22
CA LYS A 224 5.62 19.03 -3.34
C LYS A 224 6.40 19.10 -2.04
N GLN A 225 7.24 18.10 -1.77
CA GLN A 225 8.12 18.09 -0.59
C GLN A 225 9.08 19.30 -0.53
N SER A 226 9.41 19.93 -1.66
CA SER A 226 10.18 21.17 -1.68
C SER A 226 9.49 22.35 -0.96
N LYS A 227 8.18 22.26 -0.70
CA LYS A 227 7.43 23.19 0.17
C LYS A 227 7.82 23.04 1.64
N PHE A 228 8.20 21.84 2.06
CA PHE A 228 8.63 21.56 3.44
C PHE A 228 10.06 22.04 3.68
N HIS A 229 10.96 21.82 2.72
CA HIS A 229 12.36 22.24 2.79
C HIS A 229 12.97 22.35 1.39
N PRO A 230 13.77 23.39 1.07
CA PRO A 230 14.31 23.62 -0.27
C PRO A 230 15.20 22.48 -0.80
N ASP A 231 15.87 21.74 0.08
CA ASP A 231 16.71 20.59 -0.32
C ASP A 231 15.92 19.35 -0.76
N LEU A 232 14.61 19.30 -0.51
CA LEU A 232 13.73 18.19 -0.91
C LEU A 232 13.25 18.37 -2.36
N LYS A 233 14.23 18.52 -3.27
CA LYS A 233 14.03 18.84 -4.70
C LYS A 233 13.94 17.62 -5.61
N GLY A 234 14.17 16.42 -5.08
CA GLY A 234 14.10 15.17 -5.82
C GLY A 234 12.68 14.83 -6.26
N PRO A 235 12.51 14.15 -7.42
CA PRO A 235 11.18 13.82 -7.94
C PRO A 235 10.52 12.63 -7.25
N LEU A 236 11.29 11.76 -6.59
CA LEU A 236 10.83 10.49 -6.01
C LEU A 236 10.86 10.53 -4.47
N SER A 237 9.97 9.76 -3.86
CA SER A 237 9.82 9.58 -2.41
C SER A 237 9.10 8.25 -2.14
N GLY A 238 9.01 7.80 -0.89
CA GLY A 238 8.20 6.64 -0.55
C GLY A 238 6.74 7.04 -0.37
N ALA A 239 5.81 6.24 -0.90
CA ALA A 239 4.38 6.45 -0.66
C ALA A 239 4.00 6.29 0.83
N HIS A 240 4.72 5.46 1.57
CA HIS A 240 4.51 5.20 3.00
C HIS A 240 5.31 6.14 3.90
N GLY A 241 5.05 7.44 3.80
CA GLY A 241 5.46 8.38 4.86
C GLY A 241 4.81 8.00 6.20
N LYS A 242 5.54 8.16 7.31
CA LYS A 242 5.08 7.70 8.63
C LYS A 242 4.91 8.88 9.58
N LEU A 243 3.86 8.82 10.40
CA LEU A 243 3.68 9.70 11.55
C LEU A 243 4.27 9.00 12.79
N ASP A 244 5.08 9.73 13.54
CA ASP A 244 5.55 9.30 14.86
C ASP A 244 4.35 9.18 15.82
N PRO A 245 4.11 8.01 16.43
CA PRO A 245 2.98 7.82 17.33
C PRO A 245 3.06 8.68 18.61
N GLU A 246 4.25 9.15 19.00
CA GLU A 246 4.44 9.95 20.22
C GLU A 246 4.37 11.45 19.95
N THR A 247 5.03 11.90 18.89
CA THR A 247 5.18 13.35 18.60
C THR A 247 4.21 13.86 17.54
N GLY A 248 3.64 12.97 16.73
CA GLY A 248 2.88 13.33 15.53
C GLY A 248 3.74 13.81 14.36
N ASP A 249 5.07 13.86 14.52
CA ASP A 249 5.99 14.29 13.46
C ASP A 249 5.86 13.41 12.22
N TYR A 250 5.92 14.02 11.03
CA TYR A 250 5.91 13.30 9.76
C TYR A 250 7.34 13.01 9.29
N ILE A 251 7.63 11.76 8.97
CA ILE A 251 8.94 11.30 8.50
C ILE A 251 8.78 10.65 7.13
N ASN A 252 9.69 10.98 6.22
CA ASN A 252 9.84 10.31 4.92
C ASN A 252 11.27 10.55 4.39
N TYR A 253 11.55 10.12 3.17
CA TYR A 253 12.76 10.49 2.44
C TYR A 253 12.42 11.15 1.10
N ASN A 254 13.34 11.94 0.56
CA ASN A 254 13.29 12.48 -0.80
C ASN A 254 14.49 11.97 -1.59
N LEU A 255 14.27 11.42 -2.79
CA LEU A 255 15.34 10.93 -3.66
C LEU A 255 15.60 11.93 -4.79
N GLU A 256 16.75 12.58 -4.74
CA GLU A 256 17.26 13.41 -5.83
C GLU A 256 17.97 12.54 -6.86
N LEU A 257 17.46 12.57 -8.10
CA LEU A 257 18.11 11.96 -9.25
C LEU A 257 19.13 12.96 -9.83
N ALA A 258 20.41 12.71 -9.54
CA ALA A 258 21.53 13.51 -10.01
C ALA A 258 22.67 12.58 -10.47
N LYS A 259 23.79 13.16 -10.94
CA LYS A 259 24.99 12.37 -11.32
C LYS A 259 25.38 11.37 -10.21
N GLN A 260 25.32 11.82 -8.97
CA GLN A 260 25.31 10.98 -7.77
C GLN A 260 23.95 11.17 -7.08
N PRO A 261 23.07 10.15 -7.08
CA PRO A 261 21.79 10.26 -6.39
C PRO A 261 21.97 10.43 -4.88
N VAL A 262 21.03 11.12 -4.25
CA VAL A 262 21.05 11.39 -2.81
C VAL A 262 19.67 11.15 -2.23
N TYR A 263 19.59 10.30 -1.21
CA TYR A 263 18.42 10.15 -0.36
C TYR A 263 18.52 11.15 0.79
N ARG A 264 17.52 12.02 0.95
CA ARG A 264 17.40 12.91 2.10
C ARG A 264 16.30 12.42 3.01
N VAL A 265 16.66 11.80 4.12
CA VAL A 265 15.71 11.44 5.18
C VAL A 265 15.36 12.71 5.93
N PHE A 266 14.08 13.02 6.08
CA PHE A 266 13.61 14.26 6.68
C PHE A 266 12.48 14.04 7.67
N ARG A 267 12.30 15.03 8.55
CA ARG A 267 11.24 15.10 9.55
C ARG A 267 10.55 16.45 9.47
N VAL A 268 9.22 16.47 9.42
CA VAL A 268 8.39 17.66 9.59
C VAL A 268 7.78 17.61 10.98
N SER A 269 8.14 18.58 11.83
CA SER A 269 7.68 18.65 13.21
C SER A 269 6.19 18.98 13.28
N ALA A 270 5.39 18.17 13.97
CA ALA A 270 3.99 18.48 14.24
C ALA A 270 3.84 19.70 15.15
N ALA A 271 4.72 19.84 16.14
CA ALA A 271 4.67 20.92 17.11
C ALA A 271 5.02 22.30 16.53
N THR A 272 5.98 22.35 15.60
CA THR A 272 6.54 23.63 15.10
C THR A 272 6.29 23.88 13.61
N GLY A 273 5.93 22.84 12.86
CA GLY A 273 5.85 22.86 11.41
C GLY A 273 7.20 22.97 10.68
N LYS A 274 8.33 22.95 11.40
CA LYS A 274 9.66 23.03 10.81
C LYS A 274 10.10 21.69 10.26
N THR A 275 10.92 21.73 9.21
CA THR A 275 11.46 20.54 8.56
C THR A 275 12.95 20.43 8.79
N ASP A 276 13.39 19.28 9.30
CA ASP A 276 14.81 18.95 9.50
C ASP A 276 15.23 17.87 8.49
N ILE A 277 16.42 18.03 7.91
CA ILE A 277 17.08 16.94 7.16
C ILE A 277 17.86 16.10 8.18
N LEU A 278 17.38 14.89 8.45
CA LEU A 278 17.99 13.97 9.41
C LEU A 278 19.28 13.36 8.86
N ALA A 279 19.31 13.02 7.57
CA ALA A 279 20.50 12.53 6.89
C ALA A 279 20.43 12.80 5.38
N ALA A 280 21.58 13.00 4.76
CA ALA A 280 21.77 12.99 3.31
C ALA A 280 22.70 11.83 2.95
N ILE A 281 22.20 10.87 2.16
CA ILE A 281 22.84 9.59 1.88
C ILE A 281 23.10 9.49 0.38
N PRO A 282 24.34 9.75 -0.09
CA PRO A 282 24.70 9.55 -1.48
C PRO A 282 24.83 8.05 -1.79
N PHE A 283 23.92 7.50 -2.59
CA PHE A 283 23.92 6.07 -2.91
C PHE A 283 23.23 5.79 -4.25
N LYS A 284 23.35 4.55 -4.77
CA LYS A 284 22.68 4.13 -6.00
C LYS A 284 21.16 4.38 -5.87
N ALA A 285 20.56 5.04 -6.85
CA ALA A 285 19.11 5.26 -6.89
C ALA A 285 18.38 3.92 -7.09
N ALA A 286 17.34 3.66 -6.31
CA ALA A 286 16.49 2.48 -6.38
C ALA A 286 15.05 2.85 -6.08
N TYR A 287 14.13 1.99 -6.53
CA TYR A 287 12.75 2.05 -6.09
C TYR A 287 12.65 1.60 -4.62
N ILE A 288 12.15 2.51 -3.78
CA ILE A 288 11.86 2.26 -2.37
C ILE A 288 10.42 2.72 -2.16
N HIS A 289 9.57 1.84 -1.62
CA HIS A 289 8.16 2.14 -1.44
C HIS A 289 7.84 2.52 0.02
N SER A 290 8.54 1.90 0.96
CA SER A 290 8.43 2.13 2.39
C SER A 290 9.78 1.99 3.10
N PHE A 291 9.84 2.39 4.37
CA PHE A 291 11.04 2.38 5.20
C PHE A 291 10.66 2.04 6.65
N PHE A 292 11.62 1.80 7.54
CA PHE A 292 11.34 1.39 8.92
C PHE A 292 11.47 2.57 9.88
N LEU A 293 10.64 2.58 10.92
CA LEU A 293 10.64 3.60 11.97
C LEU A 293 10.58 2.91 13.33
N THR A 294 11.56 3.22 14.18
CA THR A 294 11.59 2.84 15.60
C THR A 294 11.46 4.10 16.48
N HIS A 295 11.53 3.91 17.79
CA HIS A 295 11.56 5.02 18.73
C HIS A 295 12.76 5.95 18.47
N ASN A 296 13.96 5.41 18.24
CA ASN A 296 15.19 6.18 18.08
C ASN A 296 15.73 6.32 16.65
N TYR A 297 15.27 5.48 15.71
CA TYR A 297 15.87 5.39 14.38
C TYR A 297 14.84 5.43 13.24
N VAL A 298 15.30 5.96 12.10
CA VAL A 298 14.76 5.64 10.77
C VAL A 298 15.72 4.63 10.14
N VAL A 299 15.23 3.50 9.64
CA VAL A 299 16.07 2.60 8.84
C VAL A 299 15.61 2.66 7.39
N LEU A 300 16.51 3.11 6.51
CA LEU A 300 16.29 3.14 5.07
C LEU A 300 17.03 1.95 4.45
N CYS A 301 16.28 0.93 4.02
CA CYS A 301 16.82 -0.17 3.23
C CYS A 301 16.65 0.15 1.74
N VAL A 302 17.75 0.15 1.00
CA VAL A 302 17.78 0.29 -0.46
C VAL A 302 17.80 -1.13 -1.04
N PRO A 303 16.69 -1.62 -1.63
CA PRO A 303 16.61 -2.96 -2.21
C PRO A 303 17.33 -3.02 -3.56
N VAL A 304 17.46 -4.24 -4.10
CA VAL A 304 18.00 -4.48 -5.45
C VAL A 304 16.91 -4.21 -6.50
N ALA A 305 16.54 -2.94 -6.64
CA ALA A 305 15.63 -2.40 -7.65
C ALA A 305 16.19 -1.08 -8.19
N HIS A 306 17.46 -1.11 -8.60
CA HIS A 306 18.21 0.08 -9.00
C HIS A 306 17.76 0.63 -10.34
N TYR A 307 17.70 1.96 -10.45
CA TYR A 307 17.45 2.63 -11.71
C TYR A 307 18.72 2.65 -12.58
N GLU A 308 18.56 2.41 -13.88
CA GLU A 308 19.63 2.53 -14.85
C GLU A 308 20.01 4.01 -15.08
N LEU A 309 21.29 4.25 -15.37
CA LEU A 309 21.84 5.61 -15.56
C LEU A 309 21.47 6.57 -14.41
N ASN A 310 21.44 6.08 -13.18
CA ASN A 310 21.10 6.86 -11.97
C ASN A 310 19.73 7.57 -12.06
N GLY A 311 18.77 6.95 -12.77
CA GLY A 311 17.41 7.47 -12.94
C GLY A 311 17.20 8.29 -14.21
N LEU A 312 18.25 8.59 -15.00
CA LEU A 312 18.08 9.28 -16.28
C LEU A 312 17.24 8.46 -17.27
N LYS A 313 17.29 7.11 -17.19
CA LYS A 313 16.49 6.22 -18.03
C LYS A 313 14.98 6.34 -17.76
N ILE A 314 14.55 6.81 -16.60
CA ILE A 314 13.13 7.15 -16.32
C ILE A 314 12.64 8.22 -17.31
N LEU A 315 13.50 9.21 -17.59
CA LEU A 315 13.17 10.24 -18.57
C LEU A 315 13.18 9.68 -20.00
N TRP A 316 13.99 8.67 -20.30
CA TRP A 316 14.02 8.06 -21.63
C TRP A 316 12.80 7.18 -21.90
N GLU A 317 12.46 6.28 -20.97
CA GLU A 317 11.34 5.34 -21.14
C GLU A 317 9.97 5.99 -20.84
N GLY A 318 9.95 7.07 -20.06
CA GLY A 318 8.70 7.73 -19.65
C GLY A 318 7.97 7.03 -18.50
N ASN A 319 8.54 5.94 -17.98
CA ASN A 319 8.02 5.21 -16.82
C ASN A 319 9.15 4.75 -15.89
N LEU A 320 8.80 4.35 -14.66
CA LEU A 320 9.74 3.90 -13.64
C LEU A 320 10.22 2.47 -13.90
N LEU A 321 9.32 1.53 -14.17
CA LEU A 321 9.61 0.10 -14.20
C LEU A 321 10.57 -0.30 -15.34
N ASP A 322 10.38 0.21 -16.55
CA ASP A 322 11.25 -0.08 -17.70
C ASP A 322 12.64 0.57 -17.56
N SER A 323 12.82 1.44 -16.56
CA SER A 323 14.12 2.02 -16.20
C SER A 323 14.90 1.23 -15.16
N PHE A 324 14.32 0.16 -14.59
CA PHE A 324 15.02 -0.71 -13.66
C PHE A 324 16.15 -1.46 -14.36
N LYS A 325 17.26 -1.66 -13.65
CA LYS A 325 18.27 -2.63 -14.05
C LYS A 325 17.71 -4.06 -13.96
N PRO A 326 18.21 -5.01 -14.76
CA PRO A 326 17.97 -6.42 -14.51
C PRO A 326 18.31 -6.78 -13.05
N PHE A 327 17.50 -7.64 -12.45
CA PHE A 327 17.75 -8.10 -11.08
C PHE A 327 19.03 -8.94 -11.06
N ASP A 328 19.95 -8.59 -10.16
CA ASP A 328 21.22 -9.29 -9.98
C ASP A 328 21.28 -9.86 -8.55
N PRO A 329 21.20 -11.18 -8.36
CA PRO A 329 21.22 -11.79 -7.03
C PRO A 329 22.59 -11.67 -6.34
N SER A 330 23.65 -11.27 -7.04
CA SER A 330 24.98 -11.01 -6.47
C SER A 330 25.14 -9.61 -5.87
N GLU A 331 24.23 -8.68 -6.19
CA GLU A 331 24.16 -7.38 -5.51
C GLU A 331 23.59 -7.54 -4.08
N THR A 332 23.66 -6.48 -3.29
CA THR A 332 23.20 -6.50 -1.89
C THR A 332 22.21 -5.39 -1.63
N CYS A 333 21.25 -5.65 -0.74
CA CYS A 333 20.46 -4.56 -0.17
C CYS A 333 21.34 -3.77 0.81
N ARG A 334 21.22 -2.44 0.80
CA ARG A 334 21.98 -1.55 1.69
C ARG A 334 21.08 -0.93 2.74
N TRP A 335 21.39 -1.13 4.01
CA TRP A 335 20.60 -0.64 5.13
C TRP A 335 21.32 0.53 5.79
N PHE A 336 20.66 1.68 5.90
CA PHE A 336 21.17 2.85 6.60
C PHE A 336 20.34 3.10 7.85
N VAL A 337 20.98 3.07 9.02
CA VAL A 337 20.34 3.41 10.30
C VAL A 337 20.59 4.88 10.58
N VAL A 338 19.53 5.68 10.63
CA VAL A 338 19.58 7.14 10.83
C VAL A 338 19.02 7.47 12.20
N ASP A 339 19.81 8.15 13.03
CA ASP A 339 19.35 8.72 14.29
C ASP A 339 18.32 9.83 14.03
N ARG A 340 17.14 9.71 14.64
CA ARG A 340 16.03 10.67 14.45
C ARG A 340 15.73 11.53 15.68
N ARG A 341 16.54 11.40 16.74
CA ARG A 341 16.31 12.07 18.04
C ARG A 341 17.42 13.05 18.41
N HIS A 342 18.67 12.76 18.05
CA HIS A 342 19.86 13.45 18.56
C HIS A 342 20.67 14.16 17.47
N GLY A 343 20.24 14.11 16.21
CA GLY A 343 20.90 14.81 15.10
C GLY A 343 22.24 14.18 14.69
N LYS A 344 22.43 12.88 14.93
CA LYS A 344 23.69 12.18 14.62
C LYS A 344 23.81 11.74 13.14
N GLY A 345 22.76 11.90 12.35
CA GLY A 345 22.74 11.43 10.97
C GLY A 345 22.75 9.91 10.87
N VAL A 346 23.45 9.37 9.87
CA VAL A 346 23.64 7.92 9.74
C VAL A 346 24.56 7.45 10.87
N VAL A 347 24.12 6.45 11.63
CA VAL A 347 24.86 5.87 12.77
C VAL A 347 25.33 4.44 12.52
N ALA A 348 24.77 3.76 11.52
CA ALA A 348 25.20 2.42 11.13
C ALA A 348 24.84 2.12 9.68
N GLU A 349 25.61 1.20 9.07
CA GLU A 349 25.30 0.62 7.77
C GLU A 349 25.37 -0.91 7.83
N PHE A 350 24.43 -1.58 7.16
CA PHE A 350 24.44 -3.05 7.01
C PHE A 350 24.23 -3.45 5.54
N ALA A 351 24.64 -4.66 5.19
CA ALA A 351 24.39 -5.26 3.88
C ALA A 351 23.74 -6.64 4.03
N SER A 352 22.67 -6.90 3.28
CA SER A 352 22.03 -8.22 3.23
C SER A 352 22.01 -8.76 1.79
N PRO A 353 21.74 -10.06 1.60
CA PRO A 353 21.52 -10.61 0.26
C PRO A 353 20.44 -9.84 -0.53
N ALA A 354 20.50 -9.93 -1.86
CA ALA A 354 19.55 -9.29 -2.75
C ALA A 354 18.09 -9.69 -2.44
N ARG A 355 17.25 -8.67 -2.26
CA ARG A 355 15.80 -8.77 -2.05
C ARG A 355 15.11 -7.57 -2.68
N PHE A 356 13.80 -7.70 -2.85
CA PHE A 356 12.88 -6.63 -3.20
C PHE A 356 11.77 -6.56 -2.16
N PHE A 357 11.17 -5.40 -1.90
CA PHE A 357 9.99 -5.29 -1.04
C PHE A 357 9.19 -4.04 -1.37
N PHE A 358 7.89 -4.12 -1.11
CA PHE A 358 7.02 -2.94 -1.07
C PHE A 358 6.85 -2.45 0.37
N HIS A 359 6.40 -3.33 1.27
CA HIS A 359 5.86 -2.92 2.56
C HIS A 359 6.72 -3.38 3.75
N THR A 360 7.19 -2.42 4.53
CA THR A 360 7.59 -2.64 5.92
C THR A 360 6.33 -2.87 6.77
N VAL A 361 6.37 -3.86 7.66
CA VAL A 361 5.29 -4.18 8.61
C VAL A 361 5.43 -3.28 9.84
N ASN A 362 6.54 -3.41 10.57
CA ASN A 362 6.87 -2.61 11.75
C ASN A 362 8.39 -2.59 11.98
N ALA A 363 8.84 -1.77 12.93
CA ALA A 363 10.18 -1.89 13.48
C ALA A 363 10.21 -1.42 14.92
N PHE A 364 11.08 -1.98 15.74
CA PHE A 364 11.20 -1.65 17.15
C PHE A 364 12.60 -1.95 17.67
N GLU A 365 12.88 -1.50 18.89
CA GLU A 365 14.14 -1.75 19.59
C GLU A 365 13.88 -2.73 20.74
N ASP A 366 14.78 -3.69 20.95
CA ASP A 366 14.75 -4.57 22.13
C ASP A 366 15.57 -3.98 23.29
N ASP A 367 15.60 -4.68 24.42
CA ASP A 367 16.26 -4.22 25.65
C ASP A 367 17.79 -4.05 25.50
N ASP A 368 18.40 -4.75 24.54
CA ASP A 368 19.83 -4.62 24.19
C ASP A 368 20.08 -3.40 23.27
N GLY A 369 19.01 -2.73 22.83
CA GLY A 369 19.03 -1.64 21.87
C GLY A 369 19.22 -2.10 20.43
N ASP A 370 19.13 -3.41 20.15
CA ASP A 370 19.15 -3.94 18.80
C ASP A 370 17.88 -3.49 18.06
N VAL A 371 18.00 -3.23 16.76
CA VAL A 371 16.87 -2.78 15.94
C VAL A 371 16.29 -3.96 15.17
N LEU A 372 15.01 -4.25 15.40
CA LEU A 372 14.26 -5.27 14.68
C LEU A 372 13.42 -4.62 13.59
N CYS A 373 13.59 -5.08 12.35
CA CYS A 373 12.93 -4.59 11.14
C CYS A 373 12.08 -5.70 10.53
N GLU A 374 10.77 -5.50 10.46
CA GLU A 374 9.84 -6.45 9.84
C GLU A 374 9.33 -5.97 8.49
N VAL A 375 9.38 -6.83 7.49
CA VAL A 375 9.09 -6.50 6.10
C VAL A 375 8.45 -7.68 5.39
N VAL A 376 7.56 -7.37 4.44
CA VAL A 376 7.13 -8.34 3.44
C VAL A 376 8.08 -8.23 2.26
N ASP A 377 9.05 -9.14 2.19
CA ASP A 377 10.03 -9.16 1.11
C ASP A 377 9.74 -10.24 0.07
N TYR A 378 10.38 -10.05 -1.07
CA TYR A 378 10.34 -10.90 -2.23
C TYR A 378 11.78 -11.29 -2.59
N PRO A 379 12.00 -12.54 -3.02
CA PRO A 379 13.31 -12.97 -3.53
C PRO A 379 13.84 -12.13 -4.69
N ASN A 380 12.95 -11.49 -5.46
CA ASN A 380 13.29 -10.63 -6.60
C ASN A 380 12.16 -9.61 -6.90
N ARG A 381 12.39 -8.71 -7.86
CA ARG A 381 11.42 -7.65 -8.24
C ARG A 381 10.31 -8.09 -9.21
N TYR A 382 10.33 -9.31 -9.74
CA TYR A 382 9.49 -9.71 -10.86
C TYR A 382 7.99 -9.79 -10.51
N ILE A 383 7.64 -9.84 -9.22
CA ILE A 383 6.25 -9.65 -8.78
C ILE A 383 5.61 -8.38 -9.34
N VAL A 384 6.39 -7.32 -9.57
CA VAL A 384 5.89 -6.07 -10.16
C VAL A 384 5.30 -6.33 -11.55
N ASP A 385 5.90 -7.23 -12.34
CA ASP A 385 5.38 -7.58 -13.67
C ASP A 385 4.08 -8.40 -13.59
N GLY A 386 3.75 -8.98 -12.44
CA GLY A 386 2.46 -9.63 -12.19
C GLY A 386 1.29 -8.64 -12.11
N TYR A 387 1.56 -7.35 -11.94
CA TYR A 387 0.55 -6.30 -11.80
C TYR A 387 0.21 -5.56 -13.11
N TYR A 388 0.67 -6.05 -14.26
CA TYR A 388 0.11 -5.63 -15.55
C TYR A 388 -1.35 -6.08 -15.65
N TYR A 389 -2.23 -5.22 -16.17
CA TYR A 389 -3.66 -5.53 -16.29
C TYR A 389 -3.91 -6.77 -17.16
N ASP A 390 -3.05 -7.04 -18.14
CA ASP A 390 -3.19 -8.26 -18.95
C ASP A 390 -2.96 -9.53 -18.12
N VAL A 391 -2.06 -9.48 -17.12
CA VAL A 391 -1.85 -10.60 -16.18
C VAL A 391 -3.01 -10.68 -15.18
N ILE A 392 -3.37 -9.56 -14.54
CA ILE A 392 -4.45 -9.53 -13.53
C ILE A 392 -5.79 -9.97 -14.13
N LEU A 393 -6.10 -9.53 -15.35
CA LEU A 393 -7.39 -9.79 -16.02
C LEU A 393 -7.33 -11.01 -16.95
N ASP A 394 -6.24 -11.78 -16.90
CA ASP A 394 -5.99 -12.94 -17.75
C ASP A 394 -6.33 -12.72 -19.23
N ARG A 395 -5.84 -11.60 -19.78
CA ARG A 395 -6.04 -11.27 -21.19
C ARG A 395 -5.02 -12.02 -22.02
N ASN A 396 -5.49 -12.69 -23.08
CA ASN A 396 -4.63 -13.38 -24.05
C ASN A 396 -3.66 -14.40 -23.41
N GLY A 397 -4.06 -15.04 -22.30
CA GLY A 397 -3.24 -16.05 -21.60
C GLY A 397 -2.06 -15.48 -20.82
N LYS A 398 -2.00 -14.15 -20.60
CA LYS A 398 -0.89 -13.53 -19.87
C LYS A 398 -0.83 -13.93 -18.39
N ALA A 399 -1.95 -14.31 -17.76
CA ALA A 399 -1.90 -14.86 -16.41
C ALA A 399 -1.17 -16.20 -16.40
N THR A 400 -1.44 -17.08 -17.36
CA THR A 400 -0.75 -18.36 -17.52
C THR A 400 0.74 -18.19 -17.77
N GLU A 401 1.11 -17.32 -18.72
CA GLU A 401 2.51 -17.04 -19.04
C GLU A 401 3.31 -16.58 -17.81
N PHE A 402 2.70 -15.75 -16.96
CA PHE A 402 3.34 -15.25 -15.75
C PHE A 402 3.29 -16.29 -14.63
N TRP A 403 2.10 -16.65 -14.15
CA TRP A 403 1.90 -17.42 -12.92
C TRP A 403 2.24 -18.91 -13.05
N ARG A 404 1.95 -19.53 -14.20
CA ARG A 404 2.16 -20.98 -14.40
C ARG A 404 3.48 -21.28 -15.10
N ASP A 405 3.74 -20.59 -16.21
CA ASP A 405 4.88 -20.93 -17.09
C ASP A 405 6.13 -20.06 -16.80
N GLY A 406 5.97 -18.98 -16.03
CA GLY A 406 7.02 -18.03 -15.72
C GLY A 406 8.02 -18.56 -14.70
N GLN A 407 9.17 -19.03 -15.18
CA GLN A 407 10.28 -19.52 -14.33
C GLN A 407 10.71 -18.53 -13.23
N LEU A 408 10.58 -17.24 -13.48
CA LEU A 408 10.95 -16.17 -12.53
C LEU A 408 9.79 -15.78 -11.59
N ALA A 409 8.54 -16.04 -11.97
CA ALA A 409 7.36 -15.82 -11.14
C ALA A 409 7.24 -16.86 -10.01
N HIS A 410 7.75 -18.08 -10.22
CA HIS A 410 7.74 -19.16 -9.22
C HIS A 410 8.53 -18.86 -7.94
N GLN A 411 9.33 -17.78 -7.93
CA GLN A 411 10.05 -17.27 -6.76
C GLN A 411 9.64 -15.84 -6.38
N SER A 412 8.49 -15.37 -6.87
CA SER A 412 8.00 -14.00 -6.65
C SER A 412 6.93 -13.93 -5.56
N PHE A 413 6.83 -14.95 -4.70
CA PHE A 413 5.90 -14.96 -3.57
C PHE A 413 6.44 -14.18 -2.37
N PRO A 414 5.56 -13.47 -1.64
CA PRO A 414 5.97 -12.70 -0.47
C PRO A 414 6.41 -13.59 0.68
N ARG A 415 7.25 -13.03 1.55
CA ARG A 415 7.68 -13.62 2.81
C ARG A 415 7.61 -12.55 3.89
N LEU A 416 6.99 -12.85 5.03
CA LEU A 416 7.14 -12.02 6.21
C LEU A 416 8.49 -12.32 6.87
N THR A 417 9.40 -11.35 6.85
CA THR A 417 10.74 -11.49 7.40
C THR A 417 11.01 -10.49 8.52
N ARG A 418 11.76 -10.91 9.54
CA ARG A 418 12.24 -10.06 10.64
C ARG A 418 13.76 -10.10 10.66
N TYR A 419 14.39 -8.95 10.44
CA TYR A 419 15.82 -8.76 10.54
C TYR A 419 16.18 -8.07 11.85
N ARG A 420 17.29 -8.47 12.47
CA ARG A 420 17.88 -7.80 13.64
C ARG A 420 19.20 -7.15 13.25
N LEU A 421 19.31 -5.86 13.52
CA LEU A 421 20.52 -5.06 13.34
C LEU A 421 21.14 -4.86 14.72
N ARG A 422 22.28 -5.50 14.97
CA ARG A 422 22.91 -5.53 16.30
C ARG A 422 23.49 -4.17 16.67
N LYS A 423 23.10 -3.62 17.81
CA LYS A 423 23.53 -2.30 18.30
C LYS A 423 25.04 -2.19 18.46
N LYS A 424 25.67 -3.28 18.92
CA LYS A 424 27.13 -3.38 19.07
C LYS A 424 27.90 -3.24 17.74
N GLU A 425 27.22 -3.43 16.61
CA GLU A 425 27.79 -3.32 15.27
C GLU A 425 27.57 -1.93 14.64
N PHE A 426 26.93 -1.01 15.37
CA PHE A 426 26.66 0.33 14.85
C PHE A 426 27.95 1.11 14.69
N ALA A 427 28.38 1.24 13.43
CA ALA A 427 29.51 2.02 12.99
C ALA A 427 29.28 2.49 11.55
N THR A 428 29.91 3.59 11.17
CA THR A 428 29.88 4.15 9.81
C THR A 428 31.25 4.07 9.15
N GLY A 429 31.29 3.95 7.82
CA GLY A 429 32.54 4.02 7.06
C GLY A 429 33.45 2.79 7.20
N THR A 430 32.90 1.65 7.63
CA THR A 430 33.64 0.38 7.67
C THR A 430 33.81 -0.18 6.27
N SER A 431 34.97 -0.81 5.99
CA SER A 431 35.25 -1.43 4.69
C SER A 431 34.40 -2.67 4.45
N THR A 432 34.07 -3.39 5.53
CA THR A 432 33.20 -4.57 5.52
C THR A 432 31.97 -4.23 6.32
N LEU A 433 30.81 -4.42 5.72
CA LEU A 433 29.54 -4.20 6.42
C LEU A 433 29.09 -5.46 7.16
N PRO A 434 28.58 -5.31 8.40
CA PRO A 434 27.86 -6.38 9.06
C PRO A 434 26.59 -6.74 8.29
N ALA A 435 26.15 -7.99 8.43
CA ALA A 435 24.88 -8.46 7.88
C ALA A 435 23.80 -8.38 8.96
N PRO A 436 22.58 -7.90 8.64
CA PRO A 436 21.45 -8.06 9.55
C PRO A 436 21.18 -9.55 9.77
N GLU A 437 20.93 -9.92 11.02
CA GLU A 437 20.58 -11.29 11.40
C GLU A 437 19.12 -11.57 10.98
N LEU A 438 18.87 -12.61 10.18
CA LEU A 438 17.51 -13.06 9.88
C LEU A 438 16.97 -13.86 11.08
N VAL A 439 15.96 -13.31 11.76
CA VAL A 439 15.39 -13.87 13.00
C VAL A 439 14.10 -14.65 12.74
N MET A 440 13.33 -14.26 11.72
CA MET A 440 12.07 -14.91 11.34
C MET A 440 11.87 -14.84 9.83
N GLU A 441 11.35 -15.92 9.25
CA GLU A 441 10.84 -15.96 7.88
C GLU A 441 9.58 -16.84 7.86
N ILE A 442 8.47 -16.29 7.35
CA ILE A 442 7.22 -17.02 7.12
C ILE A 442 6.86 -16.85 5.64
N PRO A 443 6.92 -17.90 4.81
CA PRO A 443 6.64 -17.82 3.39
C PRO A 443 5.14 -17.79 3.08
N ALA A 444 4.76 -17.31 1.90
CA ALA A 444 3.43 -17.56 1.35
C ALA A 444 3.14 -19.08 1.21
N PRO A 445 1.89 -19.52 1.36
CA PRO A 445 0.70 -18.70 1.61
C PRO A 445 0.45 -18.39 3.11
N HIS A 446 1.39 -18.73 4.00
CA HIS A 446 1.26 -18.51 5.45
C HIS A 446 1.53 -17.06 5.88
N ALA A 447 2.08 -16.26 4.97
CA ALA A 447 2.09 -14.80 5.04
C ALA A 447 1.72 -14.23 3.67
N GLY A 448 1.23 -12.99 3.66
CA GLY A 448 0.84 -12.29 2.44
C GLY A 448 1.51 -10.93 2.36
N ASP A 449 0.84 -10.00 1.69
CA ASP A 449 1.27 -8.60 1.60
C ASP A 449 0.16 -7.66 2.10
N MET A 450 0.32 -6.35 1.88
CA MET A 450 -0.53 -5.29 2.44
C MET A 450 -0.62 -5.39 3.98
N PRO A 451 0.53 -5.40 4.69
CA PRO A 451 0.57 -5.65 6.12
C PRO A 451 -0.12 -4.53 6.91
N VAL A 452 -0.98 -4.94 7.83
CA VAL A 452 -1.59 -4.07 8.83
C VAL A 452 -1.30 -4.65 10.22
N ILE A 453 -1.03 -3.77 11.18
CA ILE A 453 -0.90 -4.11 12.60
C ILE A 453 -1.84 -3.21 13.41
N ASN A 454 -2.06 -3.54 14.69
CA ASN A 454 -2.69 -2.60 15.61
C ASN A 454 -1.86 -1.30 15.66
N PRO A 455 -2.42 -0.14 15.29
CA PRO A 455 -1.67 1.11 15.20
C PRO A 455 -1.06 1.56 16.54
N ARG A 456 -1.55 1.06 17.69
CA ARG A 456 -0.99 1.32 19.03
C ARG A 456 0.40 0.70 19.25
N TYR A 457 0.79 -0.26 18.40
CA TYR A 457 2.05 -1.00 18.50
C TYR A 457 3.08 -0.57 17.45
N ARG A 458 2.82 0.49 16.69
CA ARG A 458 3.83 1.08 15.79
C ARG A 458 5.06 1.51 16.60
N CYS A 459 6.25 1.26 16.07
CA CYS A 459 7.53 1.54 16.75
C CYS A 459 7.76 0.71 18.04
N ARG A 460 6.94 -0.32 18.31
CA ARG A 460 6.99 -1.17 19.50
C ARG A 460 6.93 -2.65 19.08
N ARG A 461 7.39 -3.55 19.95
CA ARG A 461 7.22 -4.99 19.76
C ARG A 461 5.74 -5.30 19.65
N HIS A 462 5.35 -6.02 18.61
CA HIS A 462 3.99 -6.50 18.37
C HIS A 462 4.02 -8.00 18.12
N ARG A 463 2.87 -8.66 18.28
CA ARG A 463 2.71 -10.09 18.06
C ARG A 463 1.92 -10.39 16.80
N TYR A 464 0.89 -9.60 16.47
CA TYR A 464 -0.05 -9.91 15.39
C TYR A 464 0.15 -8.99 14.19
N GLY A 465 0.08 -9.59 12.99
CA GLY A 465 -0.01 -8.89 11.72
C GLY A 465 -1.16 -9.42 10.88
N TYR A 466 -1.76 -8.57 10.05
CA TYR A 466 -2.89 -8.87 9.18
C TYR A 466 -2.49 -8.62 7.73
N PHE A 467 -2.76 -9.59 6.87
CA PHE A 467 -2.25 -9.62 5.50
C PHE A 467 -3.34 -10.02 4.52
N VAL A 468 -3.26 -9.51 3.31
CA VAL A 468 -3.97 -10.08 2.17
C VAL A 468 -3.12 -11.24 1.64
N VAL A 469 -3.69 -12.43 1.54
CA VAL A 469 -2.99 -13.64 1.10
C VAL A 469 -3.58 -14.16 -0.23
N SER A 470 -2.76 -14.93 -0.94
CA SER A 470 -3.16 -15.65 -2.15
C SER A 470 -2.89 -17.13 -1.95
N ARG A 471 -3.93 -17.94 -2.13
CA ARG A 471 -3.87 -19.41 -2.24
C ARG A 471 -3.67 -19.84 -3.70
N ALA A 472 -3.36 -18.88 -4.57
CA ALA A 472 -3.29 -19.01 -6.01
C ALA A 472 -4.61 -19.44 -6.69
N LEU A 473 -5.75 -19.14 -6.07
CA LEU A 473 -7.06 -19.30 -6.69
C LEU A 473 -7.47 -18.07 -7.52
N SER A 474 -6.79 -16.94 -7.32
CA SER A 474 -6.95 -15.68 -8.04
C SER A 474 -5.62 -15.25 -8.64
N THR A 475 -5.66 -14.48 -9.73
CA THR A 475 -4.48 -13.78 -10.29
C THR A 475 -3.98 -12.65 -9.39
N PHE A 476 -4.70 -12.35 -8.30
CA PHE A 476 -4.42 -11.28 -7.38
C PHE A 476 -4.38 -11.82 -5.94
N SER A 477 -5.48 -11.74 -5.19
CA SER A 477 -5.62 -12.28 -3.83
C SER A 477 -6.99 -12.95 -3.63
N ASP A 478 -7.10 -13.79 -2.60
CA ASP A 478 -8.31 -14.59 -2.38
C ASP A 478 -8.64 -14.85 -0.89
N ALA A 479 -7.86 -14.29 0.05
CA ALA A 479 -8.10 -14.43 1.49
C ALA A 479 -7.42 -13.32 2.32
N ILE A 480 -7.77 -13.24 3.60
CA ILE A 480 -7.15 -12.37 4.62
C ILE A 480 -6.59 -13.28 5.72
N ALA A 481 -5.34 -13.07 6.15
CA ALA A 481 -4.74 -13.83 7.24
C ALA A 481 -4.35 -12.92 8.42
N LYS A 482 -4.64 -13.38 9.64
CA LYS A 482 -3.97 -12.93 10.86
C LYS A 482 -2.81 -13.88 11.13
N VAL A 483 -1.60 -13.37 11.26
CA VAL A 483 -0.38 -14.13 11.57
C VAL A 483 0.10 -13.76 12.97
N ASP A 484 0.35 -14.77 13.79
CA ASP A 484 1.02 -14.65 15.09
C ASP A 484 2.53 -14.79 14.87
N THR A 485 3.27 -13.70 15.05
CA THR A 485 4.72 -13.65 14.80
C THR A 485 5.55 -14.37 15.86
N ASP A 486 4.96 -14.77 16.99
CA ASP A 486 5.65 -15.53 18.02
C ASP A 486 5.48 -17.04 17.82
N THR A 487 4.27 -17.50 17.44
CA THR A 487 3.97 -18.92 17.24
C THR A 487 4.06 -19.38 15.78
N ARG A 488 4.03 -18.43 14.83
CA ARG A 488 3.86 -18.64 13.39
C ARG A 488 2.54 -19.32 13.00
N GLU A 489 1.55 -19.33 13.90
CA GLU A 489 0.20 -19.77 13.56
C GLU A 489 -0.55 -18.67 12.80
N LEU A 490 -1.51 -19.08 11.96
CA LEU A 490 -2.36 -18.15 11.25
C LEU A 490 -3.85 -18.51 11.32
N LEU A 491 -4.69 -17.48 11.31
CA LEU A 491 -6.12 -17.58 11.07
C LEU A 491 -6.41 -16.96 9.71
N GLN A 492 -6.87 -17.77 8.77
CA GLN A 492 -7.19 -17.36 7.41
C GLN A 492 -8.70 -17.25 7.26
N TRP A 493 -9.19 -16.05 6.96
CA TRP A 493 -10.55 -15.82 6.49
C TRP A 493 -10.59 -15.90 4.96
N GLU A 494 -11.57 -16.62 4.44
CA GLU A 494 -11.88 -16.69 3.01
C GLU A 494 -13.37 -16.48 2.78
N GLY A 495 -13.70 -15.66 1.78
CA GLY A 495 -15.08 -15.49 1.32
C GLY A 495 -15.53 -16.62 0.39
N PRO A 496 -16.77 -16.58 -0.11
CA PRO A 496 -17.20 -17.45 -1.20
C PRO A 496 -16.25 -17.39 -2.40
N ARG A 497 -16.19 -18.47 -3.19
CA ARG A 497 -15.31 -18.54 -4.38
C ARG A 497 -15.58 -17.34 -5.31
N GLY A 498 -14.52 -16.67 -5.73
CA GLY A 498 -14.60 -15.46 -6.58
C GLY A 498 -14.69 -14.13 -5.81
N HIS A 499 -14.56 -14.17 -4.48
CA HIS A 499 -14.58 -12.96 -3.64
C HIS A 499 -13.17 -12.46 -3.31
N THR A 500 -12.77 -11.31 -3.85
CA THR A 500 -11.41 -10.75 -3.69
C THR A 500 -11.38 -9.69 -2.58
N PRO A 501 -10.72 -9.94 -1.43
CA PRO A 501 -10.56 -8.94 -0.37
C PRO A 501 -9.43 -7.94 -0.68
N SER A 502 -9.57 -6.73 -0.12
CA SER A 502 -8.51 -5.71 -0.09
C SER A 502 -7.84 -5.61 1.29
N GLU A 503 -6.86 -4.71 1.43
CA GLU A 503 -6.16 -4.43 2.70
C GLU A 503 -7.14 -4.31 3.89
N ALA A 504 -6.87 -5.08 4.95
CA ALA A 504 -7.72 -5.21 6.13
C ALA A 504 -7.30 -4.21 7.21
N ILE A 505 -8.01 -3.08 7.32
CA ILE A 505 -7.68 -2.00 8.25
C ILE A 505 -8.10 -2.33 9.67
N PHE A 506 -7.14 -2.40 10.60
CA PHE A 506 -7.38 -2.64 12.01
C PHE A 506 -7.91 -1.39 12.73
N ILE A 507 -8.99 -1.56 13.48
CA ILE A 507 -9.58 -0.55 14.36
C ILE A 507 -9.57 -1.11 15.78
N PRO A 508 -8.75 -0.57 16.70
CA PRO A 508 -8.73 -1.02 18.09
C PRO A 508 -10.05 -0.70 18.78
N ARG A 509 -10.51 -1.60 19.65
CA ARG A 509 -11.52 -1.23 20.64
C ARG A 509 -10.94 -0.12 21.55
N PRO A 510 -11.69 0.94 21.89
CA PRO A 510 -11.18 2.05 22.70
C PRO A 510 -10.45 1.60 23.98
N ASP A 511 -11.05 0.69 24.74
CA ASP A 511 -10.50 0.20 26.01
C ASP A 511 -9.77 -1.16 25.88
N ALA A 512 -9.31 -1.51 24.68
CA ALA A 512 -8.56 -2.75 24.44
C ALA A 512 -7.30 -2.85 25.31
N GLU A 513 -7.20 -3.95 26.07
CA GLU A 513 -5.98 -4.35 26.81
C GLU A 513 -5.09 -5.29 25.99
N GLU A 514 -5.71 -6.10 25.11
CA GLU A 514 -5.02 -7.06 24.26
C GLU A 514 -4.72 -6.47 22.87
N GLU A 515 -3.61 -6.89 22.28
CA GLU A 515 -3.14 -6.36 20.99
C GLU A 515 -4.14 -6.57 19.84
N ASP A 516 -4.86 -7.68 19.84
CA ASP A 516 -5.82 -8.08 18.81
C ASP A 516 -7.28 -7.77 19.15
N ASP A 517 -7.56 -7.04 20.25
CA ASP A 517 -8.93 -6.62 20.59
C ASP A 517 -9.36 -5.43 19.73
N GLY A 518 -10.03 -5.77 18.63
CA GLY A 518 -10.48 -4.82 17.64
C GLY A 518 -11.24 -5.50 16.51
N VAL A 519 -11.48 -4.76 15.46
CA VAL A 519 -12.06 -5.27 14.21
C VAL A 519 -11.17 -4.94 13.02
N LEU A 520 -11.31 -5.72 11.96
CA LEU A 520 -10.74 -5.44 10.65
C LEU A 520 -11.84 -5.01 9.70
N LEU A 521 -11.59 -3.94 8.94
CA LEU A 521 -12.42 -3.53 7.82
C LEU A 521 -11.71 -3.78 6.50
N SER A 522 -12.35 -4.52 5.60
CA SER A 522 -11.84 -4.78 4.25
C SER A 522 -12.96 -4.61 3.23
N VAL A 523 -12.66 -3.99 2.09
CA VAL A 523 -13.60 -3.98 0.96
C VAL A 523 -13.38 -5.28 0.18
N VAL A 524 -14.45 -6.04 -0.03
CA VAL A 524 -14.41 -7.31 -0.76
C VAL A 524 -15.23 -7.18 -2.04
N LEU A 525 -14.62 -7.54 -3.17
CA LEU A 525 -15.30 -7.64 -4.47
C LEU A 525 -15.96 -9.01 -4.57
N ASP A 526 -17.29 -9.05 -4.75
CA ASP A 526 -17.98 -10.21 -5.33
C ASP A 526 -17.90 -10.07 -6.84
N GLY A 527 -16.92 -10.76 -7.43
CA GLY A 527 -16.63 -10.60 -8.84
C GLY A 527 -17.69 -11.20 -9.76
N ALA A 528 -18.39 -12.25 -9.32
CA ALA A 528 -19.42 -12.92 -10.11
C ALA A 528 -20.66 -12.01 -10.25
N ASN A 529 -21.08 -11.38 -9.15
CA ASN A 529 -22.22 -10.46 -9.17
C ASN A 529 -21.81 -9.02 -9.53
N ARG A 530 -20.51 -8.74 -9.66
CA ARG A 530 -19.95 -7.40 -9.95
C ARG A 530 -20.38 -6.36 -8.90
N THR A 531 -20.42 -6.79 -7.64
CA THR A 531 -20.78 -5.97 -6.47
C THR A 531 -19.66 -5.99 -5.44
N SER A 532 -19.79 -5.22 -4.38
CA SER A 532 -18.79 -5.23 -3.30
C SER A 532 -19.46 -5.06 -1.94
N TYR A 533 -18.74 -5.36 -0.88
CA TYR A 533 -19.20 -5.09 0.48
C TYR A 533 -18.02 -4.70 1.37
N LEU A 534 -18.30 -3.84 2.35
CA LEU A 534 -17.38 -3.58 3.45
C LEU A 534 -17.54 -4.70 4.48
N LEU A 535 -16.59 -5.62 4.53
CA LEU A 535 -16.49 -6.70 5.50
C LEU A 535 -16.00 -6.18 6.85
N CYS A 536 -16.62 -6.65 7.95
CA CYS A 536 -16.15 -6.46 9.31
C CYS A 536 -15.81 -7.81 9.95
N LEU A 537 -14.53 -8.04 10.26
CA LEU A 537 -14.06 -9.22 10.98
C LEU A 537 -13.71 -8.88 12.42
N ASP A 538 -13.96 -9.79 13.35
CA ASP A 538 -13.31 -9.77 14.65
C ASP A 538 -11.81 -10.02 14.46
N ALA A 539 -10.95 -9.10 14.93
CA ALA A 539 -9.53 -9.16 14.65
C ALA A 539 -8.79 -10.24 15.46
N ARG A 540 -9.41 -10.78 16.52
CA ARG A 540 -8.86 -11.88 17.32
C ARG A 540 -9.15 -13.21 16.68
N THR A 541 -10.42 -13.47 16.36
CA THR A 541 -10.90 -14.77 15.88
C THR A 541 -10.96 -14.87 14.37
N MET A 542 -10.82 -13.76 13.65
CA MET A 542 -11.04 -13.66 12.20
C MET A 542 -12.44 -14.09 11.76
N THR A 543 -13.43 -14.13 12.68
CA THR A 543 -14.82 -14.45 12.35
C THR A 543 -15.55 -13.23 11.84
N GLU A 544 -16.40 -13.42 10.84
CA GLU A 544 -17.22 -12.36 10.26
C GLU A 544 -18.32 -11.90 11.22
N LEU A 545 -18.31 -10.60 11.55
CA LEU A 545 -19.31 -9.96 12.42
C LEU A 545 -20.47 -9.38 11.62
N GLY A 546 -20.18 -8.84 10.44
CA GLY A 546 -21.16 -8.18 9.58
C GLY A 546 -20.55 -7.61 8.31
N SER A 547 -21.41 -7.05 7.47
CA SER A 547 -21.05 -6.39 6.22
C SER A 547 -21.92 -5.17 5.93
N ALA A 548 -21.41 -4.24 5.12
CA ALA A 548 -22.21 -3.18 4.49
C ALA A 548 -22.16 -3.32 2.96
N GLU A 549 -23.31 -3.58 2.35
CA GLU A 549 -23.42 -4.06 0.97
C GLU A 549 -23.50 -2.90 -0.03
N CYS A 550 -22.68 -2.94 -1.08
CA CYS A 550 -22.72 -2.03 -2.23
C CYS A 550 -23.35 -2.76 -3.43
N GLU A 551 -24.36 -2.17 -4.06
CA GLU A 551 -25.00 -2.72 -5.27
C GLU A 551 -24.17 -2.50 -6.55
N PHE A 552 -22.89 -2.21 -6.40
CA PHE A 552 -21.92 -1.93 -7.46
C PHE A 552 -20.53 -2.37 -7.01
N ALA A 553 -19.64 -2.63 -7.96
CA ALA A 553 -18.25 -2.92 -7.68
C ALA A 553 -17.52 -1.66 -7.17
N VAL A 554 -16.73 -1.85 -6.11
CA VAL A 554 -15.75 -0.88 -5.63
C VAL A 554 -14.38 -1.34 -6.13
N ALA A 555 -13.56 -0.38 -6.57
CA ALA A 555 -12.24 -0.69 -7.13
C ALA A 555 -11.37 -1.48 -6.15
N ILE A 556 -10.62 -2.45 -6.66
CA ILE A 556 -9.52 -3.07 -5.90
C ILE A 556 -8.39 -2.05 -5.84
N GLY A 557 -8.44 -1.22 -4.79
CA GLY A 557 -7.47 -0.18 -4.51
C GLY A 557 -6.25 -0.65 -3.72
N LEU A 558 -5.43 0.30 -3.27
CA LEU A 558 -4.15 0.05 -2.60
C LEU A 558 -4.30 0.20 -1.09
N HIS A 559 -4.13 1.40 -0.55
CA HIS A 559 -4.10 1.63 0.89
C HIS A 559 -5.22 2.52 1.41
N GLY A 560 -5.41 2.48 2.72
CA GLY A 560 -6.47 3.19 3.39
C GLY A 560 -6.14 3.60 4.81
N ARG A 561 -7.04 4.40 5.36
CA ARG A 561 -6.93 4.92 6.72
C ARG A 561 -8.33 5.08 7.30
N HIS A 562 -8.55 4.45 8.45
CA HIS A 562 -9.70 4.78 9.30
C HIS A 562 -9.38 6.00 10.15
N VAL A 563 -10.35 6.89 10.25
CA VAL A 563 -10.35 8.05 11.14
C VAL A 563 -11.51 7.87 12.11
N PRO A 564 -11.27 7.70 13.41
CA PRO A 564 -12.34 7.49 14.37
C PRO A 564 -13.25 8.72 14.49
N ALA A 565 -14.51 8.47 14.85
CA ALA A 565 -15.39 9.51 15.36
C ALA A 565 -14.92 9.94 16.76
N ASP A 566 -15.01 11.23 17.10
CA ASP A 566 -14.89 11.66 18.49
C ASP A 566 -16.23 11.33 19.17
N PHE A 567 -16.22 10.48 20.20
CA PHE A 567 -17.36 10.23 21.08
C PHE A 567 -17.46 11.29 22.18
#